data_AF-A0A916UBM3-F1
#
_entry.id   AF-A0A916UBM3-F1
#
_cell.length_a   1.000
_cell.length_b   1.000
_cell.length_c   1.000
_cell.angle_alpha   90.00
_cell.angle_beta   90.00
_cell.angle_gamma   90.00
#
_symmetry.space_group_name_H-M   'P 1'
#
loop_
_entity.id
_entity.type
_entity.pdbx_description
1 polymer ?
#
loop_
_entity_poly.entity_id
_entity_poly.type
_entity_poly.pdbx_seq_one_letter_code
_entity_poly.pdbx_strand_id
1 'polypeptide(L)'
;MNMPIAADNKNFIGAQPELTIWTDLKTYLQRISRELSAEVSTYPAPIARCDEQLPKMIEQRNLAMGLLHELAEIDRAGSAPLDERQLALMEAFVRSAEFAREDDSERILRSRVEAALAMAREQN
;
A
#
# COMPACT_ATOMS: atom_id res chain seq x y z
N MET A 1 -49.29 -14.31 -19.67
CA MET A 1 -48.00 -14.49 -20.36
C MET A 1 -46.90 -14.05 -19.40
N ASN A 2 -46.25 -15.04 -18.78
CA ASN A 2 -45.21 -14.83 -17.77
C ASN A 2 -43.86 -14.96 -18.47
N MET A 3 -43.10 -13.87 -18.59
CA MET A 3 -41.69 -13.93 -19.02
C MET A 3 -40.80 -13.91 -17.77
N PRO A 4 -39.86 -14.84 -17.62
CA PRO A 4 -38.88 -14.80 -16.55
C PRO A 4 -37.79 -13.78 -16.90
N ILE A 5 -37.65 -12.76 -16.07
CA ILE A 5 -36.48 -11.89 -16.09
C ILE A 5 -35.35 -12.72 -15.48
N ALA A 6 -34.41 -13.16 -16.33
CA ALA A 6 -33.16 -13.75 -15.88
C ALA A 6 -32.45 -12.72 -15.00
N ALA A 7 -32.52 -12.93 -13.69
CA ALA A 7 -31.59 -12.32 -12.76
C ALA A 7 -30.21 -12.88 -13.12
N ASP A 8 -29.45 -12.08 -13.86
CA ASP A 8 -28.00 -12.25 -14.02
C ASP A 8 -27.40 -12.09 -12.63
N ASN A 9 -27.42 -13.18 -11.88
CA ASN A 9 -26.76 -13.33 -10.60
C ASN A 9 -25.26 -13.36 -10.90
N LYS A 10 -24.70 -12.17 -11.17
CA LYS A 10 -23.28 -11.90 -11.01
C LYS A 10 -22.97 -12.04 -9.54
N ASN A 11 -22.78 -13.30 -9.17
CA ASN A 11 -22.07 -13.75 -8.00
C ASN A 11 -20.67 -13.15 -8.08
N PHE A 12 -20.54 -11.89 -7.64
CA PHE A 12 -19.26 -11.31 -7.27
C PHE A 12 -18.78 -12.19 -6.11
N ILE A 13 -17.93 -13.16 -6.47
CA ILE A 13 -17.18 -13.96 -5.53
C ILE A 13 -16.66 -12.99 -4.48
N GLY A 14 -17.04 -13.21 -3.22
CA GLY A 14 -16.71 -12.35 -2.10
C GLY A 14 -15.21 -12.04 -2.12
N ALA A 15 -14.88 -10.85 -2.61
CA ALA A 15 -13.55 -10.30 -2.48
C ALA A 15 -13.42 -10.02 -0.99
N GLN A 16 -12.73 -10.90 -0.28
CA GLN A 16 -12.40 -10.69 1.13
C GLN A 16 -11.77 -9.29 1.21
N PRO A 17 -12.40 -8.33 1.91
CA PRO A 17 -11.97 -6.93 1.89
C PRO A 17 -10.49 -6.81 2.32
N GLU A 18 -10.03 -7.68 3.22
CA GLU A 18 -8.62 -7.81 3.58
C GLU A 18 -7.65 -8.12 2.42
N LEU A 19 -7.95 -9.08 1.55
CA LEU A 19 -7.07 -9.43 0.42
C LEU A 19 -6.97 -8.28 -0.60
N THR A 20 -8.05 -7.50 -0.72
CA THR A 20 -8.04 -6.29 -1.57
C THR A 20 -7.13 -5.22 -1.00
N ILE A 21 -7.13 -5.01 0.32
CA ILE A 21 -6.29 -4.00 0.98
C ILE A 21 -4.81 -4.38 0.88
N TRP A 22 -4.45 -5.66 1.03
CA TRP A 22 -3.08 -6.12 0.84
C TRP A 22 -2.56 -5.86 -0.58
N THR A 23 -3.39 -6.15 -1.58
CA THR A 23 -3.05 -5.93 -2.99
C THR A 23 -2.96 -4.45 -3.34
N ASP A 24 -3.84 -3.62 -2.77
CA ASP A 24 -3.81 -2.16 -2.92
C ASP A 24 -2.53 -1.57 -2.31
N LEU A 25 -2.14 -2.02 -1.11
CA LEU A 25 -0.90 -1.60 -0.46
C LEU A 25 0.33 -1.92 -1.32
N LYS A 26 0.40 -3.14 -1.84
CA LYS A 26 1.46 -3.56 -2.77
C LYS A 26 1.53 -2.64 -4.00
N THR A 27 0.39 -2.42 -4.64
CA THR A 27 0.29 -1.61 -5.86
C THR A 27 0.72 -0.17 -5.61
N TYR A 28 0.27 0.41 -4.49
CA TYR A 28 0.65 1.75 -4.09
C TYR A 28 2.16 1.87 -3.83
N LEU A 29 2.73 0.97 -3.03
CA LEU A 29 4.17 1.01 -2.73
C LEU A 29 5.03 0.83 -3.99
N GLN A 30 4.61 -0.03 -4.94
CA GLN A 30 5.29 -0.21 -6.23
C GLN A 30 5.28 1.08 -7.06
N ARG A 31 4.12 1.75 -7.11
CA ARG A 31 3.99 3.05 -7.78
C ARG A 31 4.90 4.09 -7.15
N ILE A 32 4.84 4.27 -5.83
CA ILE A 32 5.64 5.28 -5.11
C ILE A 32 7.13 5.02 -5.23
N SER A 33 7.58 3.77 -5.07
CA SER A 33 8.98 3.40 -5.24
C SER A 33 9.50 3.74 -6.64
N ARG A 34 8.68 3.49 -7.68
CA ARG A 34 9.05 3.80 -9.07
C ARG A 34 9.10 5.32 -9.32
N GLU A 35 8.10 6.05 -8.84
CA GLU A 35 8.04 7.51 -8.97
C GLU A 35 9.22 8.18 -8.25
N LEU A 36 9.49 7.83 -6.99
CA LEU A 36 10.62 8.37 -6.23
C LEU A 36 11.97 8.02 -6.89
N SER A 37 12.11 6.82 -7.45
CA SER A 37 13.33 6.43 -8.15
C SER A 37 13.53 7.24 -9.43
N ALA A 38 12.47 7.49 -10.19
CA ALA A 38 12.52 8.35 -11.37
C ALA A 38 12.91 9.79 -10.99
N GLU A 39 12.25 10.32 -9.96
CA GLU A 39 12.44 11.68 -9.49
C GLU A 39 13.86 11.94 -8.97
N VAL A 40 14.40 11.02 -8.16
CA VAL A 40 15.80 11.04 -7.71
C VAL A 40 16.77 10.91 -8.89
N SER A 41 16.46 10.09 -9.89
CA SER A 41 17.34 9.91 -11.06
C SER A 41 17.37 11.13 -11.97
N THR A 42 16.28 11.90 -12.04
CA THR A 42 16.18 13.14 -12.82
C THR A 42 16.58 14.38 -12.03
N TYR A 43 16.94 14.23 -10.75
CA TYR A 43 17.17 15.34 -9.86
C TYR A 43 18.41 16.15 -10.31
N PRO A 44 18.29 17.48 -10.51
CA PRO A 44 19.41 18.30 -10.92
C PRO A 44 20.52 18.29 -9.85
N ALA A 45 21.77 18.51 -10.27
CA ALA A 45 22.91 18.54 -9.33
C ALA A 45 22.62 19.55 -8.20
N PRO A 46 22.55 19.10 -6.94
CA PRO A 46 22.13 19.96 -5.84
C PRO A 46 23.13 21.09 -5.63
N ILE A 47 22.63 22.34 -5.53
CA ILE A 47 23.45 23.46 -5.08
C ILE A 47 23.71 23.24 -3.59
N ALA A 48 24.95 22.91 -3.25
CA ALA A 48 25.35 22.53 -1.90
C ALA A 48 24.78 23.49 -0.83
N ARG A 49 24.17 22.93 0.22
CA ARG A 49 23.52 23.58 1.39
C ARG A 49 22.08 24.08 1.25
N CYS A 50 21.48 24.15 0.07
CA CYS A 50 20.06 24.52 -0.06
C CYS A 50 19.11 23.34 -0.33
N ASP A 51 19.65 22.14 -0.56
CA ASP A 51 18.85 21.02 -1.05
C ASP A 51 18.53 20.00 0.06
N GLU A 52 17.46 20.28 0.81
CA GLU A 52 16.88 19.35 1.79
C GLU A 52 15.88 18.38 1.13
N GLN A 53 15.52 18.62 -0.14
CA GLN A 53 14.57 17.80 -0.89
C GLN A 53 15.17 16.46 -1.31
N LEU A 54 16.36 16.44 -1.94
CA LEU A 54 16.96 15.19 -2.41
C LEU A 54 17.20 14.18 -1.29
N PRO A 55 17.76 14.55 -0.12
CA PRO A 55 17.91 13.62 1.01
C PRO A 55 16.56 13.03 1.46
N LYS A 56 15.51 13.86 1.55
CA LYS A 56 14.17 13.43 1.95
C LYS A 56 13.56 12.44 0.95
N MET A 57 13.73 12.68 -0.34
CA MET A 57 13.23 11.79 -1.41
C MET A 57 13.97 10.46 -1.41
N ILE A 58 15.28 10.46 -1.12
CA ILE A 58 16.07 9.23 -0.95
C ILE A 58 15.59 8.43 0.26
N GLU A 59 15.34 9.08 1.39
CA GLU A 59 14.81 8.44 2.59
C GLU A 59 13.44 7.81 2.33
N GLN A 60 12.52 8.57 1.72
CA GLN A 60 11.21 8.07 1.31
C GLN A 60 11.34 6.88 0.35
N ARG A 61 12.25 6.94 -0.62
CA ARG A 61 12.45 5.84 -1.58
C ARG A 61 12.90 4.58 -0.84
N ASN A 62 13.87 4.72 0.05
CA ASN A 62 14.41 3.60 0.81
C ASN A 62 13.33 2.98 1.72
N LEU A 63 12.46 3.80 2.32
CA LEU A 63 11.33 3.34 3.11
C LEU A 63 10.34 2.53 2.26
N ALA A 64 9.93 3.06 1.10
CA ALA A 64 9.04 2.36 0.18
C ALA A 64 9.62 1.02 -0.29
N MET A 65 10.91 0.99 -0.62
CA MET A 65 11.61 -0.22 -1.03
C MET A 65 11.71 -1.25 0.10
N GLY A 66 11.93 -0.82 1.34
CA GLY A 66 11.94 -1.71 2.51
C GLY A 66 10.60 -2.39 2.71
N LEU A 67 9.51 -1.62 2.73
CA LEU A 67 8.15 -2.16 2.85
C LEU A 67 7.79 -3.11 1.70
N LEU A 68 8.19 -2.79 0.46
CA LEU A 68 8.00 -3.69 -0.69
C LEU A 68 8.77 -4.99 -0.57
N HIS A 69 9.99 -4.92 -0.05
CA HIS A 69 10.82 -6.11 0.15
C HIS A 69 10.16 -7.04 1.16
N GLU A 70 9.76 -6.53 2.32
CA GLU A 70 9.05 -7.30 3.34
C GLU A 70 7.73 -7.88 2.81
N LEU A 71 6.96 -7.08 2.07
CA LEU A 71 5.73 -7.55 1.41
C LEU A 71 6.01 -8.74 0.49
N ALA A 72 7.06 -8.66 -0.34
CA ALA A 72 7.43 -9.72 -1.25
C ALA A 72 7.87 -11.01 -0.54
N GLU A 73 8.58 -10.89 0.59
CA GLU A 73 8.95 -12.05 1.42
C GLU A 73 7.71 -12.72 2.03
N ILE A 74 6.74 -11.93 2.50
CA ILE A 74 5.46 -12.46 3.04
C ILE A 74 4.65 -13.14 1.93
N ASP A 75 4.55 -12.54 0.74
CA ASP A 75 3.87 -13.14 -0.41
C ASP A 75 4.50 -14.48 -0.82
N ARG A 76 5.83 -14.57 -0.84
CA ARG A 76 6.56 -15.81 -1.18
C ARG A 76 6.36 -16.91 -0.14
N ALA A 77 6.21 -16.55 1.13
CA ALA A 77 5.97 -17.51 2.19
C ALA A 77 4.59 -18.20 2.07
N GLY A 78 3.69 -17.68 1.23
CA GLY A 78 2.38 -18.27 0.97
C GLY A 78 1.48 -18.21 2.19
N SER A 79 0.98 -17.01 2.52
CA SER A 79 0.06 -16.83 3.64
C SER A 79 -1.40 -16.99 3.20
N ALA A 80 -2.12 -17.90 3.86
CA ALA A 80 -3.59 -17.82 3.99
C ALA A 80 -3.95 -16.65 4.95
N PRO A 81 -5.23 -16.26 5.12
CA PRO A 81 -5.67 -14.86 5.32
C PRO A 81 -4.91 -14.09 6.42
N LEU A 82 -4.72 -12.77 6.21
CA LEU A 82 -3.97 -11.80 7.05
C LEU A 82 -3.33 -12.40 8.32
N ASP A 83 -2.16 -13.02 8.15
CA ASP A 83 -1.34 -13.51 9.27
C ASP A 83 -0.73 -12.33 10.07
N GLU A 84 -0.24 -12.61 11.28
CA GLU A 84 0.44 -11.64 12.15
C GLU A 84 1.51 -10.82 11.41
N ARG A 85 2.26 -11.44 10.49
CA ARG A 85 3.26 -10.73 9.68
C ARG A 85 2.65 -9.70 8.73
N GLN A 86 1.50 -10.00 8.14
CA GLN A 86 0.79 -9.06 7.26
C GLN A 86 0.24 -7.88 8.06
N LEU A 87 -0.32 -8.13 9.25
CA LEU A 87 -0.78 -7.09 10.15
C LEU A 87 0.37 -6.21 10.63
N ALA A 88 1.52 -6.79 11.01
CA ALA A 88 2.69 -6.04 11.43
C ALA A 88 3.23 -5.11 10.32
N LEU A 89 3.25 -5.57 9.06
CA LEU A 89 3.64 -4.73 7.92
C LEU A 89 2.65 -3.58 7.70
N MET A 90 1.35 -3.86 7.78
CA MET A 90 0.30 -2.84 7.67
C MET A 90 0.42 -1.78 8.78
N GLU A 91 0.73 -2.19 10.01
CA GLU A 91 1.02 -1.26 11.10
C GLU A 91 2.30 -0.44 10.85
N ALA A 92 3.35 -1.08 10.34
CA ALA A 92 4.60 -0.38 9.98
C ALA A 92 4.35 0.68 8.90
N PHE A 93 3.53 0.37 7.90
CA PHE A 93 3.11 1.34 6.88
C PHE A 93 2.35 2.52 7.49
N VAL A 94 1.35 2.28 8.35
CA VAL A 94 0.58 3.37 8.99
C VAL A 94 1.46 4.25 9.88
N ARG A 95 2.45 3.66 10.59
CA ARG A 95 3.38 4.40 11.45
C ARG A 95 4.50 5.11 10.66
N SER A 96 4.72 4.72 9.41
CA SER A 96 5.76 5.33 8.58
C SER A 96 5.43 6.78 8.22
N ALA A 97 6.47 7.58 7.96
CA ALA A 97 6.28 8.95 7.47
C ALA A 97 5.48 8.96 6.17
N GLU A 98 4.65 9.98 5.98
CA GLU A 98 3.88 10.12 4.75
C GLU A 98 4.81 10.33 3.53
N PHE A 99 4.49 9.66 2.44
CA PHE A 99 5.11 9.93 1.16
C PHE A 99 4.52 11.24 0.65
N ALA A 100 5.24 12.33 0.84
CA ALA A 100 4.84 13.67 0.43
C ALA A 100 4.45 13.72 -1.06
N ARG A 101 3.16 13.51 -1.34
CA ARG A 101 2.53 13.49 -2.65
C ARG A 101 1.36 14.45 -2.66
N GLU A 102 1.04 14.96 -3.84
CA GLU A 102 -0.04 15.93 -4.03
C GLU A 102 -1.42 15.26 -4.07
N ASP A 103 -1.49 13.93 -4.24
CA ASP A 103 -2.74 13.18 -4.35
C ASP A 103 -3.19 12.50 -3.05
N ASP A 104 -4.50 12.43 -2.87
CA ASP A 104 -5.16 11.82 -1.70
C ASP A 104 -5.03 10.29 -1.59
N SER A 105 -4.37 9.65 -2.56
CA SER A 105 -4.26 8.19 -2.67
C SER A 105 -3.68 7.56 -1.40
N GLU A 106 -2.62 8.16 -0.84
CA GLU A 106 -2.00 7.65 0.39
C GLU A 106 -2.95 7.75 1.58
N ARG A 107 -3.57 8.91 1.76
CA ARG A 107 -4.49 9.18 2.87
C ARG A 107 -5.68 8.22 2.84
N ILE A 108 -6.24 7.99 1.65
CA ILE A 108 -7.33 7.03 1.46
C ILE A 108 -6.86 5.61 1.78
N LEU A 109 -5.69 5.20 1.31
CA LEU A 109 -5.14 3.87 1.58
C LEU A 109 -4.84 3.66 3.06
N ARG A 110 -4.18 4.63 3.74
CA ARG A 110 -3.90 4.59 5.18
C ARG A 110 -5.18 4.42 5.98
N SER A 111 -6.21 5.22 5.69
CA SER A 111 -7.51 5.10 6.35
C SER A 111 -8.14 3.72 6.19
N ARG A 112 -8.04 3.11 4.99
CA ARG A 112 -8.52 1.75 4.74
C ARG A 112 -7.71 0.70 5.50
N VAL A 113 -6.38 0.85 5.54
CA VAL A 113 -5.47 -0.04 6.29
C VAL A 113 -5.75 0.04 7.80
N GLU A 114 -5.93 1.24 8.35
CA GLU A 114 -6.28 1.45 9.76
C GLU A 114 -7.60 0.79 10.13
N ALA A 115 -8.63 0.93 9.28
CA ALA A 115 -9.91 0.26 9.47
C ALA A 115 -9.77 -1.27 9.47
N ALA A 116 -8.97 -1.83 8.55
CA ALA A 116 -8.70 -3.27 8.54
C ALA A 116 -7.94 -3.75 9.78
N LEU A 117 -6.96 -2.98 10.25
CA LEU A 117 -6.24 -3.28 11.50
C LEU A 117 -7.16 -3.22 12.72
N ALA A 118 -8.10 -2.28 12.77
CA ALA A 118 -9.09 -2.20 13.84
C ALA A 118 -10.00 -3.45 13.84
N MET A 119 -10.57 -3.81 12.68
CA MET A 119 -11.42 -4.99 12.55
C MET A 119 -10.69 -6.30 12.87
N ALA A 120 -9.40 -6.41 12.53
CA ALA A 120 -8.59 -7.59 12.85
C ALA A 120 -8.33 -7.72 14.37
N ARG A 121 -8.19 -6.59 15.09
CA ARG A 121 -8.02 -6.58 16.54
C ARG A 121 -9.31 -6.91 17.30
N GLU A 122 -10.47 -6.52 16.78
CA GLU A 122 -11.78 -6.81 17.40
C GLU A 122 -12.19 -8.29 17.29
N GLN A 123 -11.56 -9.05 16.38
CA GLN A 123 -11.83 -10.48 16.15
C GLN A 123 -10.93 -11.42 16.97
N ASN A 124 -10.03 -10.87 17.80
CA ASN A 124 -9.07 -11.60 18.65
C ASN A 124 -9.36 -11.31 20.14
#